data_AF-A0A2D7M9Q5-F1
#
_entry.id   AF-A0A2D7M9Q5-F1
#
_cell.length_a   1.000
_cell.length_b   1.000
_cell.length_c   1.000
_cell.angle_alpha   90.00
_cell.angle_beta   90.00
_cell.angle_gamma   90.00
#
_symmetry.space_group_name_H-M   'P 1'
#
loop_
_entity.id
_entity.type
_entity.pdbx_description
1 polymer ?
#
loop_
_entity_poly.entity_id
_entity_poly.type
_entity_poly.pdbx_seq_one_letter_code
_entity_poly.pdbx_strand_id
1 'polypeptide(L)'
;MALKNRETLKNYFKKGGFVTEKQFIDLIDSSMNRIDDGISIEPETGLNLNPLGDSTKLISFYKNSAQKTPEYSINLNDETDELVLQDRKNSSLLQINNKGNIGINNSSPEYSLDIKGTLGIKNRVGTYAKGSVPADGQWHSIIDNLDGIQAFEVVASASGKISAGHYCLSHAIALSTFGGRGSKSKIKKTTAYYGSFRDKITYKWGGKLHNYSLLIKTYRDYGEENGTPFKIKFNLTSLLDIE
;
A
#
# COMPACT_ATOMS: atom_id res chain seq x y z
N MET A 1 -20.35 -18.72 29.47
CA MET A 1 -21.51 -19.03 28.60
C MET A 1 -22.01 -20.44 28.87
N ALA A 2 -23.26 -20.58 29.29
CA ALA A 2 -23.91 -21.88 29.38
C ALA A 2 -23.96 -22.55 28.00
N LEU A 3 -23.51 -23.81 27.88
CA LEU A 3 -23.48 -24.59 26.63
C LEU A 3 -24.88 -25.10 26.22
N LYS A 4 -25.90 -24.24 26.28
CA LYS A 4 -27.30 -24.56 25.96
C LYS A 4 -27.72 -23.77 24.73
N ASN A 5 -28.23 -24.45 23.71
CA ASN A 5 -28.72 -23.76 22.52
C ASN A 5 -30.02 -22.97 22.84
N ARG A 6 -30.33 -21.95 22.01
CA ARG A 6 -31.48 -21.06 22.23
C ARG A 6 -32.82 -21.81 22.25
N GLU A 7 -32.97 -22.91 21.52
CA GLU A 7 -34.19 -23.72 21.54
C GLU A 7 -34.39 -24.43 22.87
N THR A 8 -33.32 -24.96 23.46
CA THR A 8 -33.34 -25.61 24.77
C THR A 8 -33.71 -24.59 25.85
N LEU A 9 -33.14 -23.39 25.80
CA LEU A 9 -33.49 -22.31 26.73
C LEU A 9 -34.96 -21.91 26.58
N LYS A 10 -35.46 -21.68 25.35
CA LYS A 10 -36.88 -21.35 25.09
C LYS A 10 -37.85 -22.40 25.62
N ASN A 11 -37.49 -23.69 25.55
CA ASN A 11 -38.34 -24.76 26.04
C ASN A 11 -38.54 -24.72 27.57
N TYR A 12 -37.58 -24.21 28.35
CA TYR A 12 -37.72 -24.07 29.80
C TYR A 12 -38.78 -23.04 30.20
N PHE A 13 -39.03 -22.02 29.37
CA PHE A 13 -39.94 -20.90 29.67
C PHE A 13 -41.31 -21.02 28.98
N LYS A 14 -41.69 -22.21 28.50
CA LYS A 14 -43.04 -22.44 27.93
C LYS A 14 -44.12 -22.37 29.02
N LYS A 15 -45.31 -21.89 28.64
CA LYS A 15 -46.46 -21.77 29.55
C LYS A 15 -46.76 -23.11 30.23
N GLY A 16 -46.77 -23.10 31.57
CA GLY A 16 -46.97 -24.30 32.40
C GLY A 16 -45.68 -25.02 32.83
N GLY A 17 -44.50 -24.60 32.36
CA GLY A 17 -43.21 -25.08 32.83
C GLY A 17 -42.77 -24.38 34.12
N PHE A 18 -42.24 -25.15 35.08
CA PHE A 18 -41.67 -24.62 36.32
C PHE A 18 -40.18 -24.31 36.08
N VAL A 19 -39.80 -23.03 36.13
CA VAL A 19 -38.43 -22.60 35.89
C VAL A 19 -37.62 -22.65 37.18
N THR A 20 -36.42 -23.23 37.16
CA THR A 20 -35.51 -23.27 38.31
C THR A 20 -34.51 -22.10 38.27
N GLU A 21 -33.93 -21.76 39.43
CA GLU A 21 -32.87 -20.76 39.54
C GLU A 21 -31.73 -21.01 38.54
N LYS A 22 -31.30 -22.27 38.39
CA LYS A 22 -30.27 -22.66 37.41
C LYS A 22 -30.65 -22.30 35.97
N GLN A 23 -31.92 -22.41 35.59
CA GLN A 23 -32.39 -22.05 34.24
C GLN A 23 -32.42 -20.53 34.02
N PHE A 24 -32.60 -19.74 35.08
CA PHE A 24 -32.41 -18.28 35.01
C PHE A 24 -30.95 -17.91 34.87
N ILE A 25 -30.05 -18.55 35.62
CA ILE A 25 -28.60 -18.36 35.47
C ILE A 25 -28.15 -18.72 34.05
N ASP A 26 -28.56 -19.88 33.53
CA ASP A 26 -28.24 -20.31 32.16
C ASP A 26 -28.74 -19.29 31.11
N LEU A 27 -29.86 -18.62 31.35
CA LEU A 27 -30.38 -17.58 30.45
C LEU A 27 -29.54 -16.30 30.52
N ILE A 28 -29.20 -15.84 31.72
CA ILE A 28 -28.37 -14.63 31.95
C ILE A 28 -26.99 -14.84 31.32
N ASP A 29 -26.35 -15.98 31.57
CA ASP A 29 -25.02 -16.34 31.04
C ASP A 29 -25.02 -16.61 29.52
N SER A 30 -26.20 -16.72 28.90
CA SER A 30 -26.38 -16.87 27.45
C SER A 30 -26.70 -15.54 26.75
N SER A 31 -26.86 -14.45 27.52
CA SER A 31 -27.04 -13.10 27.02
C SER A 31 -25.70 -12.37 26.92
N MET A 32 -25.60 -11.42 26.00
CA MET A 32 -24.37 -10.64 25.80
C MET A 32 -24.32 -9.50 26.82
N ASN A 33 -23.21 -9.38 27.55
CA ASN A 33 -22.96 -8.37 28.57
C ASN A 33 -21.76 -7.49 28.15
N ARG A 34 -21.97 -6.17 28.11
CA ARG A 34 -20.94 -5.20 27.70
C ARG A 34 -19.67 -5.25 28.57
N ILE A 35 -19.83 -5.39 29.88
CA ILE A 35 -18.71 -5.34 30.83
C ILE A 35 -17.96 -6.67 30.80
N ASP A 36 -18.70 -7.78 30.83
CA ASP A 36 -18.10 -9.10 30.99
C ASP A 36 -17.59 -9.70 29.67
N ASP A 37 -18.24 -9.40 28.54
CA ASP A 37 -17.87 -9.97 27.24
C ASP A 37 -16.94 -9.07 26.42
N GLY A 38 -16.65 -7.85 26.87
CA GLY A 38 -15.73 -6.93 26.18
C GLY A 38 -16.23 -6.49 24.80
N ILE A 39 -17.52 -6.66 24.52
CA ILE A 39 -18.15 -6.31 23.24
C ILE A 39 -19.25 -5.27 23.50
N SER A 40 -19.20 -4.15 22.78
CA SER A 40 -20.28 -3.15 22.82
C SER A 40 -20.51 -2.49 21.48
N ILE A 41 -21.68 -1.87 21.32
CA ILE A 41 -22.01 -1.04 20.17
C ILE A 41 -22.42 0.32 20.69
N GLU A 42 -21.69 1.37 20.30
CA GLU A 42 -21.97 2.74 20.70
C GLU A 42 -22.15 3.63 19.46
N PRO A 43 -23.04 4.64 19.49
CA PRO A 43 -23.29 5.49 18.32
C PRO A 43 -22.06 6.21 17.76
N GLU A 44 -21.10 6.57 18.63
CA GLU A 44 -19.92 7.35 18.25
C GLU A 44 -18.75 6.47 17.75
N THR A 45 -18.56 5.30 18.37
CA THR A 45 -17.38 4.44 18.15
C THR A 45 -17.70 3.16 17.39
N GLY A 46 -18.97 2.81 17.21
CA GLY A 46 -19.40 1.61 16.50
C GLY A 46 -19.21 0.33 17.33
N LEU A 47 -18.76 -0.76 16.70
CA LEU A 47 -18.47 -2.02 17.37
C LEU A 47 -17.13 -1.94 18.09
N ASN A 48 -17.17 -1.99 19.41
CA ASN A 48 -16.00 -1.99 20.28
C ASN A 48 -15.68 -3.42 20.70
N LEU A 49 -14.40 -3.79 20.57
CA LEU A 49 -13.86 -5.06 21.01
C LEU A 49 -12.72 -4.78 21.98
N ASN A 50 -12.85 -5.25 23.20
CA ASN A 50 -11.85 -5.11 24.25
C ASN A 50 -11.22 -6.47 24.54
N PRO A 51 -9.89 -6.52 24.75
CA PRO A 51 -9.26 -7.72 25.26
C PRO A 51 -9.82 -8.07 26.65
N LEU A 52 -9.93 -9.36 26.96
CA LEU A 52 -10.50 -9.85 28.23
C LEU A 52 -9.43 -10.50 29.10
N GLY A 53 -9.38 -10.11 30.37
CA GLY A 53 -8.37 -10.60 31.32
C GLY A 53 -6.95 -10.25 30.86
N ASP A 54 -6.05 -11.23 30.90
CA ASP A 54 -4.65 -11.07 30.47
C ASP A 54 -4.45 -11.41 28.97
N SER A 55 -5.53 -11.59 28.20
CA SER A 55 -5.43 -11.93 26.78
C SER A 55 -5.44 -10.69 25.91
N THR A 56 -4.50 -10.60 24.97
CA THR A 56 -4.44 -9.58 23.90
C THR A 56 -5.36 -9.85 22.71
N LYS A 57 -6.14 -10.95 22.73
CA LYS A 57 -6.95 -11.39 21.59
C LYS A 57 -8.27 -10.63 21.53
N LEU A 58 -8.56 -10.07 20.35
CA LEU A 58 -9.83 -9.40 20.05
C LEU A 58 -10.77 -10.30 19.24
N ILE A 59 -10.24 -10.94 18.20
CA ILE A 59 -11.03 -11.80 17.29
C ILE A 59 -10.26 -13.09 17.03
N SER A 60 -10.95 -14.23 17.04
CA SER A 60 -10.38 -15.55 16.76
C SER A 60 -11.19 -16.28 15.69
N PHE A 61 -10.51 -16.85 14.70
CA PHE A 61 -11.12 -17.54 13.56
C PHE A 61 -10.89 -19.04 13.66
N TYR A 62 -11.97 -19.83 13.71
CA TYR A 62 -11.93 -21.29 13.79
C TYR A 62 -12.47 -21.91 12.49
N LYS A 63 -11.89 -23.01 12.04
CA LYS A 63 -12.37 -23.78 10.87
C LYS A 63 -13.65 -24.56 11.18
N ASN A 64 -13.84 -25.02 12.41
CA ASN A 64 -15.08 -25.64 12.87
C ASN A 64 -15.25 -25.53 14.40
N SER A 65 -16.47 -25.80 14.87
CA SER A 65 -16.86 -25.67 16.29
C SER A 65 -16.20 -26.67 17.25
N ALA A 66 -15.61 -27.76 16.74
CA ALA A 66 -14.92 -28.75 17.57
C ALA A 66 -13.45 -28.40 17.83
N GLN A 67 -12.89 -27.42 17.12
CA GLN A 67 -11.50 -27.02 17.29
C GLN A 67 -11.29 -26.25 18.60
N LYS A 68 -10.21 -26.61 19.31
CA LYS A 68 -9.81 -25.93 20.55
C LYS A 68 -8.95 -24.69 20.32
N THR A 69 -8.24 -24.61 19.19
CA THR A 69 -7.33 -23.50 18.88
C THR A 69 -7.76 -22.82 17.58
N PRO A 70 -7.71 -21.49 17.50
CA PRO A 70 -8.02 -20.77 16.27
C PRO A 70 -6.93 -20.99 15.20
N GLU A 71 -7.31 -20.84 13.93
CA GLU A 71 -6.38 -20.82 12.80
C GLU A 71 -5.71 -19.44 12.65
N TYR A 72 -6.46 -18.38 12.94
CA TYR A 72 -5.99 -17.00 12.92
C TYR A 72 -6.58 -16.20 14.08
N SER A 73 -5.88 -15.14 14.48
CA SER A 73 -6.40 -14.18 15.46
C SER A 73 -6.01 -12.75 15.11
N ILE A 74 -6.84 -11.80 15.52
CA ILE A 74 -6.53 -10.36 15.56
C ILE A 74 -6.33 -10.00 17.02
N ASN A 75 -5.21 -9.34 17.30
CA ASN A 75 -4.74 -9.03 18.65
C ASN A 75 -4.37 -7.56 18.74
N LEU A 76 -4.49 -6.99 19.92
CA LEU A 76 -3.91 -5.70 20.27
C LEU A 76 -2.80 -5.94 21.29
N ASN A 77 -1.57 -5.55 20.98
CA ASN A 77 -0.47 -5.70 21.92
C ASN A 77 -0.55 -4.61 22.99
N ASP A 78 -0.74 -5.01 24.25
CA ASP A 78 -0.91 -4.10 25.39
C ASP A 78 0.35 -3.27 25.71
N GLU A 79 1.54 -3.70 25.29
CA GLU A 79 2.79 -2.97 25.52
C GLU A 79 3.11 -1.96 24.40
N THR A 80 2.70 -2.27 23.18
CA THR A 80 3.13 -1.52 21.98
C THR A 80 1.99 -0.77 21.27
N ASP A 81 0.74 -0.99 21.68
CA ASP A 81 -0.48 -0.48 21.04
C ASP A 81 -0.61 -0.90 19.57
N GLU A 82 -0.10 -2.09 19.23
CA GLU A 82 -0.03 -2.58 17.84
C GLU A 82 -1.15 -3.56 17.53
N LEU A 83 -1.77 -3.39 16.35
CA LEU A 83 -2.75 -4.33 15.84
C LEU A 83 -2.05 -5.43 15.06
N VAL A 84 -2.24 -6.69 15.45
CA VAL A 84 -1.52 -7.84 14.88
C VAL A 84 -2.48 -8.95 14.44
N LEU A 85 -2.41 -9.30 13.16
CA LEU A 85 -3.00 -10.53 12.62
C LEU A 85 -1.96 -11.65 12.73
N GLN A 86 -2.30 -12.70 13.48
CA GLN A 86 -1.42 -13.83 13.76
C GLN A 86 -1.97 -15.15 13.20
N ASP A 87 -1.07 -16.05 12.85
CA ASP A 87 -1.40 -17.44 12.52
C ASP A 87 -1.59 -18.31 13.79
N ARG A 88 -1.92 -19.58 13.59
CA ARG A 88 -2.08 -20.59 14.65
C ARG A 88 -0.83 -20.77 15.53
N LYS A 89 0.36 -20.39 15.06
CA LYS A 89 1.62 -20.47 15.80
C LYS A 89 1.96 -19.15 16.50
N ASN A 90 1.04 -18.18 16.52
CA ASN A 90 1.22 -16.81 17.00
C ASN A 90 2.31 -16.03 16.24
N SER A 91 2.58 -16.38 14.98
CA SER A 91 3.49 -15.63 14.12
C SER A 91 2.76 -14.41 13.55
N SER A 92 3.36 -13.23 13.66
CA SER A 92 2.83 -12.00 13.05
C SER A 92 2.86 -12.11 11.52
N LEU A 93 1.68 -12.12 10.90
CA LEU A 93 1.52 -12.14 9.45
C LEU A 93 1.32 -10.74 8.89
N LEU A 94 0.50 -9.93 9.57
CA LEU A 94 0.27 -8.52 9.28
C LEU A 94 0.25 -7.75 10.58
N GLN A 95 0.93 -6.61 10.61
CA GLN A 95 1.01 -5.75 11.77
C GLN A 95 0.86 -4.28 11.38
N ILE A 96 0.17 -3.51 12.20
CA ILE A 96 0.14 -2.05 12.11
C ILE A 96 0.79 -1.52 13.38
N ASN A 97 1.91 -0.82 13.24
CA ASN A 97 2.60 -0.25 14.39
C ASN A 97 1.99 1.09 14.83
N ASN A 98 2.42 1.61 15.98
CA ASN A 98 1.97 2.90 16.52
C ASN A 98 2.34 4.12 15.66
N LYS A 99 3.21 3.98 14.65
CA LYS A 99 3.53 5.01 13.65
C LYS A 99 2.61 4.94 12.42
N GLY A 100 1.73 3.95 12.33
CA GLY A 100 0.86 3.70 11.17
C GLY A 100 1.52 2.93 10.03
N ASN A 101 2.73 2.38 10.23
CA ASN A 101 3.39 1.54 9.24
C ASN A 101 2.77 0.13 9.23
N ILE A 102 2.65 -0.45 8.04
CA ILE A 102 2.12 -1.79 7.83
C ILE A 102 3.27 -2.75 7.57
N GLY A 103 3.42 -3.76 8.42
CA GLY A 103 4.34 -4.88 8.22
C GLY A 103 3.63 -6.11 7.67
N ILE A 104 4.20 -6.77 6.67
CA ILE A 104 3.78 -8.11 6.20
C ILE A 104 4.92 -9.09 6.49
N ASN A 105 4.67 -10.06 7.36
CA ASN A 105 5.68 -10.93 7.98
C ASN A 105 6.83 -10.14 8.65
N ASN A 106 6.61 -8.85 8.95
CA ASN A 106 7.56 -7.97 9.62
C ASN A 106 6.90 -7.36 10.86
N SER A 107 7.42 -7.68 12.04
CA SER A 107 6.90 -7.20 13.32
C SER A 107 7.46 -5.84 13.75
N SER A 108 8.34 -5.24 12.96
CA SER A 108 8.92 -3.94 13.26
C SER A 108 9.11 -3.16 11.94
N PRO A 109 8.00 -2.78 11.27
CA PRO A 109 8.07 -2.14 9.97
C PRO A 109 8.68 -0.74 10.06
N GLU A 110 9.74 -0.49 9.29
CA GLU A 110 10.45 0.81 9.26
C GLU A 110 9.84 1.76 8.22
N TYR A 111 9.27 1.20 7.14
CA TYR A 111 8.62 1.93 6.06
C TYR A 111 7.09 1.83 6.14
N SER A 112 6.37 2.74 5.47
CA SER A 112 4.90 2.74 5.46
C SER A 112 4.29 1.39 5.06
N LEU A 113 4.95 0.66 4.15
CA LEU A 113 4.70 -0.75 3.88
C LEU A 113 6.04 -1.49 3.86
N ASP A 114 6.23 -2.43 4.78
CA ASP A 114 7.46 -3.18 4.93
C ASP A 114 7.16 -4.69 4.87
N ILE A 115 7.80 -5.38 3.91
CA ILE A 115 7.49 -6.78 3.60
C ILE A 115 8.76 -7.61 3.80
N LYS A 116 8.73 -8.49 4.79
CA LYS A 116 9.79 -9.50 4.99
C LYS A 116 9.45 -10.76 4.21
N GLY A 117 9.66 -10.72 2.90
CA GLY A 117 9.37 -11.82 2.00
C GLY A 117 9.38 -11.43 0.53
N THR A 118 8.75 -12.25 -0.30
CA THR A 118 8.64 -12.00 -1.75
C THR A 118 7.43 -11.13 -2.07
N LEU A 119 7.66 -10.00 -2.74
CA LEU A 119 6.59 -9.16 -3.28
C LEU A 119 6.26 -9.56 -4.73
N GLY A 120 5.10 -10.15 -4.94
CA GLY A 120 4.54 -10.41 -6.27
C GLY A 120 3.58 -9.29 -6.68
N ILE A 121 3.88 -8.57 -7.76
CA ILE A 121 3.03 -7.47 -8.28
C ILE A 121 2.83 -7.60 -9.78
N LYS A 122 1.60 -7.34 -10.25
CA LYS A 122 1.27 -7.34 -11.68
C LYS A 122 1.85 -6.14 -12.41
N ASN A 123 1.77 -4.96 -11.79
CA ASN A 123 2.27 -3.70 -12.31
C ASN A 123 2.85 -2.86 -11.17
N ARG A 124 3.88 -2.06 -11.45
CA ARG A 124 4.38 -1.00 -10.58
C ARG A 124 4.30 0.32 -11.32
N VAL A 125 3.72 1.33 -10.68
CA VAL A 125 3.60 2.69 -11.24
C VAL A 125 4.21 3.65 -10.24
N GLY A 126 5.20 4.42 -10.68
CA GLY A 126 5.79 5.45 -9.83
C GLY A 126 4.81 6.58 -9.54
N THR A 127 4.75 7.00 -8.27
CA THR A 127 3.84 8.06 -7.79
C THR A 127 4.57 9.33 -7.37
N TYR A 128 5.91 9.37 -7.42
CA TYR A 128 6.68 10.56 -7.06
C TYR A 128 6.35 11.74 -7.99
N ALA A 129 6.38 11.47 -9.29
CA ALA A 129 5.90 12.39 -10.31
C ALA A 129 5.28 11.58 -11.45
N LYS A 130 4.19 12.07 -12.03
CA LYS A 130 3.56 11.48 -13.21
C LYS A 130 2.96 12.57 -14.07
N GLY A 131 2.99 12.39 -15.36
CA GLY A 131 2.47 13.41 -16.25
C GLY A 131 2.78 13.14 -17.71
N SER A 132 2.69 14.20 -18.50
CA SER A 132 3.00 14.16 -19.91
C SER A 132 3.55 15.49 -20.39
N VAL A 133 4.53 15.43 -21.28
CA VAL A 133 5.10 16.59 -21.98
C VAL A 133 5.02 16.38 -23.49
N PRO A 134 5.11 17.44 -24.31
CA PRO A 134 5.17 17.29 -25.77
C PRO A 134 6.32 16.40 -26.25
N ALA A 135 6.09 15.63 -27.30
CA ALA A 135 7.07 14.81 -28.02
C ALA A 135 7.60 15.57 -29.25
N ASP A 136 7.92 16.85 -29.06
CA ASP A 136 8.24 17.84 -30.10
C ASP A 136 9.75 17.95 -30.40
N GLY A 137 10.57 17.08 -29.81
CA GLY A 137 12.02 17.13 -29.93
C GLY A 137 12.71 18.20 -29.07
N GLN A 138 11.96 18.95 -28.26
CA GLN A 138 12.45 19.96 -27.32
C GLN A 138 12.58 19.40 -25.90
N TRP A 139 13.47 20.01 -25.10
CA TRP A 139 13.66 19.61 -23.71
C TRP A 139 12.54 20.17 -22.83
N HIS A 140 11.86 19.27 -22.13
CA HIS A 140 10.83 19.60 -21.14
C HIS A 140 11.27 19.11 -19.77
N SER A 141 10.98 19.88 -18.73
CA SER A 141 11.22 19.43 -17.36
C SER A 141 10.14 18.44 -16.91
N ILE A 142 10.55 17.41 -16.17
CA ILE A 142 9.64 16.44 -15.53
C ILE A 142 9.72 16.47 -14.01
N ILE A 143 10.79 17.05 -13.46
CA ILE A 143 10.92 17.46 -12.05
C ILE A 143 11.78 18.71 -12.02
N ASP A 144 11.35 19.72 -11.27
CA ASP A 144 12.03 21.01 -11.07
C ASP A 144 12.39 21.24 -9.61
N ASN A 145 13.19 22.29 -9.35
CA ASN A 145 13.53 22.76 -8.01
C ASN A 145 14.19 21.70 -7.13
N LEU A 146 14.99 20.81 -7.73
CA LEU A 146 15.73 19.81 -6.99
C LEU A 146 16.94 20.45 -6.29
N ASP A 147 17.20 19.94 -5.09
CA ASP A 147 18.41 20.19 -4.34
C ASP A 147 18.88 18.87 -3.68
N GLY A 148 20.16 18.81 -3.33
CA GLY A 148 20.77 17.65 -2.69
C GLY A 148 20.79 16.40 -3.56
N ILE A 149 20.92 15.26 -2.90
CA ILE A 149 21.09 13.95 -3.52
C ILE A 149 19.75 13.41 -3.99
N GLN A 150 19.69 12.94 -5.24
CA GLN A 150 18.48 12.48 -5.90
C GLN A 150 18.76 11.20 -6.69
N ALA A 151 17.83 10.24 -6.58
CA ALA A 151 17.83 9.02 -7.38
C ALA A 151 16.41 8.68 -7.84
N PHE A 152 16.20 8.64 -9.15
CA PHE A 152 14.88 8.37 -9.74
C PHE A 152 14.94 7.21 -10.71
N GLU A 153 13.88 6.41 -10.70
CA GLU A 153 13.52 5.50 -11.78
C GLU A 153 12.42 6.15 -12.62
N VAL A 154 12.64 6.25 -13.92
CA VAL A 154 11.72 6.87 -14.88
C VAL A 154 11.25 5.81 -15.88
N VAL A 155 9.94 5.65 -16.01
CA VAL A 155 9.32 4.90 -17.10
C VAL A 155 8.56 5.87 -17.97
N ALA A 156 8.95 5.99 -19.24
CA ALA A 156 8.34 6.91 -20.19
C ALA A 156 8.00 6.22 -21.51
N SER A 157 6.90 6.63 -22.12
CA SER A 157 6.49 6.17 -23.45
C SER A 157 6.02 7.34 -24.30
N ALA A 158 6.31 7.28 -25.59
CA ALA A 158 5.82 8.23 -26.58
C ALA A 158 5.22 7.46 -27.75
N SER A 159 4.10 7.95 -28.26
CA SER A 159 3.40 7.37 -29.39
C SER A 159 2.93 8.51 -30.28
N GLY A 160 3.42 8.54 -31.52
CA GLY A 160 2.95 9.43 -32.56
C GLY A 160 1.66 8.93 -33.19
N LYS A 161 1.31 9.52 -34.33
CA LYS A 161 0.12 9.16 -35.08
C LYS A 161 0.06 7.66 -35.35
N ILE A 162 -1.13 7.07 -35.16
CA ILE A 162 -1.40 5.67 -35.53
C ILE A 162 -0.99 5.49 -36.99
N SER A 163 -0.29 4.37 -37.29
CA SER A 163 0.31 4.03 -38.59
C SER A 163 1.51 4.86 -39.07
N ALA A 164 1.94 5.93 -38.37
CA ALA A 164 3.16 6.66 -38.73
C ALA A 164 4.44 5.98 -38.22
N GLY A 165 4.32 5.04 -37.27
CA GLY A 165 5.43 4.24 -36.78
C GLY A 165 6.32 4.92 -35.74
N HIS A 166 5.90 6.05 -35.16
CA HIS A 166 6.68 6.74 -34.12
C HIS A 166 6.33 6.20 -32.74
N TYR A 167 7.07 5.20 -32.24
CA TYR A 167 6.86 4.65 -30.92
C TYR A 167 8.17 4.50 -30.16
N CYS A 168 8.15 4.88 -28.88
CA CYS A 168 9.28 4.69 -27.99
C CYS A 168 8.80 4.31 -26.59
N LEU A 169 9.41 3.29 -26.00
CA LEU A 169 9.32 2.96 -24.59
C LEU A 169 10.72 3.05 -23.98
N SER A 170 10.85 3.79 -22.88
CA SER A 170 12.12 4.05 -22.22
C SER A 170 12.01 3.80 -20.72
N HIS A 171 13.01 3.10 -20.19
CA HIS A 171 13.25 2.90 -18.76
C HIS A 171 14.61 3.53 -18.43
N ALA A 172 14.68 4.38 -17.41
CA ALA A 172 15.90 5.06 -17.03
C ALA A 172 16.09 5.13 -15.51
N ILE A 173 17.34 5.05 -15.08
CA ILE A 173 17.78 5.36 -13.72
C ILE A 173 18.60 6.65 -13.80
N ALA A 174 18.13 7.70 -13.13
CA ALA A 174 18.74 9.02 -13.10
C ALA A 174 19.27 9.32 -11.70
N LEU A 175 20.58 9.50 -11.58
CA LEU A 175 21.29 9.74 -10.32
C LEU A 175 22.00 11.10 -10.37
N SER A 176 21.86 11.88 -9.30
CA SER A 176 22.53 13.18 -9.14
C SER A 176 22.81 13.44 -7.65
N THR A 177 23.94 14.05 -7.32
CA THR A 177 24.21 14.49 -5.93
C THR A 177 23.94 15.98 -5.71
N PHE A 178 24.10 16.79 -6.76
CA PHE A 178 23.73 18.21 -6.89
C PHE A 178 23.65 18.55 -8.39
N GLY A 179 23.23 19.76 -8.76
CA GLY A 179 23.24 20.20 -10.16
C GLY A 179 24.52 20.92 -10.60
N GLY A 180 24.46 21.54 -11.78
CA GLY A 180 25.58 22.31 -12.34
C GLY A 180 26.76 21.48 -12.86
N ARG A 181 27.79 22.17 -13.37
CA ARG A 181 28.93 21.57 -14.09
C ARG A 181 29.89 20.75 -13.21
N GLY A 182 29.92 21.05 -11.90
CA GLY A 182 30.77 20.34 -10.93
C GLY A 182 30.25 18.92 -10.64
N SER A 183 28.94 18.73 -10.70
CA SER A 183 28.32 17.44 -10.44
C SER A 183 28.56 16.45 -11.59
N LYS A 184 28.86 15.20 -11.24
CA LYS A 184 29.09 14.10 -12.19
C LYS A 184 27.88 13.18 -12.29
N SER A 185 26.70 13.77 -12.35
CA SER A 185 25.42 13.05 -12.46
C SER A 185 25.39 12.07 -13.63
N LYS A 186 24.69 10.94 -13.45
CA LYS A 186 24.61 9.86 -14.43
C LYS A 186 23.17 9.51 -14.72
N ILE A 187 22.88 9.22 -15.98
CA ILE A 187 21.61 8.65 -16.40
C ILE A 187 21.93 7.41 -17.23
N LYS A 188 21.46 6.25 -16.78
CA LYS A 188 21.49 5.01 -17.56
C LYS A 188 20.08 4.74 -18.05
N LYS A 189 19.91 4.56 -19.35
CA LYS A 189 18.61 4.30 -19.96
C LYS A 189 18.67 3.07 -20.87
N THR A 190 17.56 2.35 -20.92
CA THR A 190 17.26 1.29 -21.87
C THR A 190 16.03 1.72 -22.66
N THR A 191 15.99 1.45 -23.96
CA THR A 191 14.91 1.97 -24.82
C THR A 191 14.59 0.98 -25.92
N ALA A 192 13.29 0.70 -26.09
CA ALA A 192 12.73 0.03 -27.25
C ALA A 192 12.01 1.07 -28.11
N TYR A 193 12.15 0.97 -29.43
CA TYR A 193 11.52 1.91 -30.35
C TYR A 193 11.16 1.22 -31.67
N TYR A 194 10.21 1.82 -32.37
CA TYR A 194 9.79 1.42 -33.72
C TYR A 194 9.95 2.61 -34.67
N GLY A 195 10.16 2.35 -35.96
CA GLY A 195 10.40 3.37 -36.98
C GLY A 195 11.89 3.64 -37.21
N SER A 196 12.39 4.76 -36.74
CA SER A 196 13.76 5.24 -36.94
C SER A 196 14.59 5.17 -35.66
N PHE A 197 15.91 5.09 -35.78
CA PHE A 197 16.82 5.28 -34.64
C PHE A 197 16.69 6.65 -33.95
N ARG A 198 15.98 7.61 -34.59
CA ARG A 198 15.61 8.91 -34.03
C ARG A 198 14.29 8.89 -33.24
N ASP A 199 13.53 7.81 -33.25
CA ASP A 199 12.31 7.64 -32.46
C ASP A 199 12.66 7.19 -31.03
N LYS A 200 13.50 7.99 -30.35
CA LYS A 200 14.02 7.68 -29.01
C LYS A 200 13.70 8.79 -28.04
N ILE A 201 13.35 8.39 -26.82
CA ILE A 201 13.31 9.27 -25.65
C ILE A 201 14.72 9.38 -25.05
N THR A 202 15.03 10.56 -24.54
CA THR A 202 16.27 10.81 -23.81
C THR A 202 16.05 11.74 -22.65
N TYR A 203 17.01 11.75 -21.74
CA TYR A 203 16.98 12.52 -20.51
C TYR A 203 18.29 13.28 -20.35
N LYS A 204 18.26 14.36 -19.57
CA LYS A 204 19.46 15.03 -19.07
C LYS A 204 19.16 15.69 -17.73
N TRP A 205 20.22 15.91 -16.96
CA TRP A 205 20.20 16.88 -15.88
C TRP A 205 20.47 18.29 -16.43
N GLY A 206 19.81 19.30 -15.89
CA GLY A 206 20.03 20.70 -16.22
C GLY A 206 19.77 21.61 -15.02
N GLY A 207 20.31 22.81 -15.02
CA GLY A 207 20.15 23.78 -13.92
C GLY A 207 21.44 24.08 -13.17
N LYS A 208 21.29 24.70 -11.99
CA LYS A 208 22.40 25.19 -11.14
C LYS A 208 22.70 24.20 -10.01
N LEU A 209 23.67 24.51 -9.15
CA LEU A 209 24.08 23.63 -8.04
C LEU A 209 22.91 23.27 -7.12
N HIS A 210 22.18 24.30 -6.66
CA HIS A 210 20.94 24.22 -5.89
C HIS A 210 19.83 24.81 -6.76
N ASN A 211 18.79 24.05 -7.09
CA ASN A 211 17.84 24.28 -8.18
C ASN A 211 18.31 23.72 -9.53
N TYR A 212 18.19 22.40 -9.64
CA TYR A 212 18.33 21.66 -10.88
C TYR A 212 17.08 20.84 -11.20
N SER A 213 17.04 20.31 -12.41
CA SER A 213 15.87 19.65 -12.97
C SER A 213 16.26 18.41 -13.74
N LEU A 214 15.37 17.42 -13.74
CA LEU A 214 15.43 16.29 -14.66
C LEU A 214 14.60 16.63 -15.90
N LEU A 215 15.24 16.63 -17.07
CA LEU A 215 14.58 16.94 -18.33
C LEU A 215 14.44 15.70 -19.21
N ILE A 216 13.40 15.69 -20.03
CA ILE A 216 13.09 14.64 -21.00
C ILE A 216 12.85 15.26 -22.38
N LYS A 217 13.11 14.48 -23.44
CA LYS A 217 12.66 14.79 -24.80
C LYS A 217 12.63 13.58 -25.71
N THR A 218 11.97 13.71 -26.86
CA THR A 218 12.22 12.86 -28.03
C THR A 218 13.42 13.39 -28.83
N TYR A 219 14.05 12.53 -29.63
CA TYR A 219 15.16 12.92 -30.52
C TYR A 219 14.69 13.71 -31.75
N ARG A 220 13.42 13.56 -32.14
CA ARG A 220 12.74 14.29 -33.20
C ARG A 220 11.32 14.64 -32.75
N ASP A 221 10.72 15.57 -33.47
CA ASP A 221 9.30 15.84 -33.37
C ASP A 221 8.49 14.65 -33.92
N TYR A 222 7.51 14.20 -33.14
CA TYR A 222 6.56 13.15 -33.49
C TYR A 222 5.30 13.71 -34.19
N GLY A 223 5.19 15.05 -34.24
CA GLY A 223 4.11 15.79 -34.86
C GLY A 223 2.96 16.06 -33.91
N GLU A 224 1.82 16.38 -34.51
CA GLU A 224 0.59 16.75 -33.81
C GLU A 224 -0.64 16.15 -34.50
N GLU A 225 -1.74 16.11 -33.76
CA GLU A 225 -3.06 15.77 -34.26
C GLU A 225 -4.02 16.88 -33.82
N ASN A 226 -4.68 17.54 -34.80
CA ASN A 226 -5.60 18.65 -34.57
C ASN A 226 -4.99 19.79 -33.71
N GLY A 227 -3.72 20.15 -33.99
CA GLY A 227 -2.99 21.19 -33.25
C GLY A 227 -2.56 20.81 -31.84
N THR A 228 -2.71 19.54 -31.45
CA THR A 228 -2.21 19.01 -30.17
C THR A 228 -0.99 18.13 -30.42
N PRO A 229 0.19 18.44 -29.85
CA PRO A 229 1.37 17.62 -30.05
C PRO A 229 1.17 16.24 -29.44
N PHE A 230 1.72 15.21 -30.09
CA PHE A 230 1.87 13.91 -29.46
C PHE A 230 2.71 14.05 -28.19
N LYS A 231 2.49 13.17 -27.22
CA LYS A 231 3.05 13.34 -25.87
C LYS A 231 3.97 12.21 -25.46
N ILE A 232 4.97 12.56 -24.68
CA ILE A 232 5.72 11.64 -23.83
C ILE A 232 4.95 11.51 -22.52
N LYS A 233 4.40 10.33 -22.20
CA LYS A 233 3.79 10.01 -20.91
C LYS A 233 4.86 9.39 -20.01
N PHE A 234 4.93 9.81 -18.76
CA PHE A 234 5.93 9.31 -17.82
C PHE A 234 5.36 9.06 -16.42
N ASN A 235 6.03 8.18 -15.69
CA ASN A 235 5.92 8.06 -14.24
C ASN A 235 7.32 7.89 -13.62
N LEU A 236 7.48 8.41 -12.41
CA LEU A 236 8.73 8.40 -11.66
C LEU A 236 8.53 7.80 -10.28
N THR A 237 9.51 7.01 -9.87
CA THR A 237 9.64 6.53 -8.49
C THR A 237 10.93 7.09 -7.90
N SER A 238 10.87 7.60 -6.67
CA SER A 238 12.09 7.86 -5.89
C SER A 238 12.72 6.53 -5.50
N LEU A 239 14.05 6.46 -5.60
CA LEU A 239 14.86 5.34 -5.11
C LEU A 239 15.53 5.67 -3.77
N LEU A 240 15.22 6.84 -3.22
CA LEU A 240 15.60 7.27 -1.88
C LEU A 240 14.34 7.44 -1.03
N ASP A 241 14.52 7.31 0.27
CA ASP A 241 13.49 7.69 1.23
C ASP A 241 13.18 9.17 1.11
N ILE A 242 11.90 9.46 1.05
CA ILE A 242 11.39 10.82 1.06
C ILE A 242 11.14 11.10 2.54
N GLU A 243 12.06 11.82 3.18
CA GLU A 243 11.82 12.39 4.52
C GLU A 243 10.66 13.40 4.49
#